data_AF-A0A957ETX1-F1
#
_entry.id   AF-A0A957ETX1-F1
#
_cell.length_a   1.000
_cell.length_b   1.000
_cell.length_c   1.000
_cell.angle_alpha   90.00
_cell.angle_beta   90.00
_cell.angle_gamma   90.00
#
_symmetry.space_group_name_H-M   'P 1'
#
loop_
_entity.id
_entity.type
_entity.pdbx_description
1 polymer ?
#
loop_
_entity_poly.entity_id
_entity_poly.type
_entity_poly.pdbx_seq_one_letter_code
_entity_poly.pdbx_strand_id
1 'polypeptide(L)'
;MSQQTATNRPTGMKGFMVMWFGQFISLLGSAMTGFAIPIYIFGETERVQELALLGLAFMLPLIVFSPIAGTIVDRNSRKKMMIVSDLAAGLTTIVVLLLVRTGSLEIWHLYITNAINGAFQTFQWPAYSAAISVMVPKEQYGRANGLVMLAESGSNIFAPVLAGALLGFIGLQGILLIDIVTFVFAISTLFFIFVPDPVRTVEGQKGKG
;
A
#
# COMPACT_ATOMS: atom_id res chain seq x y z
N MET A 1 19.27 -31.94 9.53
CA MET A 1 18.26 -32.29 8.50
C MET A 1 16.93 -31.63 8.87
N SER A 2 16.70 -30.39 8.45
CA SER A 2 15.42 -29.70 8.65
C SER A 2 14.56 -29.89 7.40
N GLN A 3 13.40 -30.51 7.59
CA GLN A 3 12.40 -30.74 6.55
C GLN A 3 11.97 -29.40 5.93
N GLN A 4 12.40 -29.15 4.69
CA GLN A 4 11.75 -28.18 3.82
C GLN A 4 10.35 -28.75 3.52
N THR A 5 9.33 -28.20 4.18
CA THR A 5 7.96 -28.39 3.75
C THR A 5 7.88 -27.83 2.33
N ALA A 6 7.75 -28.70 1.34
CA ALA A 6 7.54 -28.32 -0.05
C ALA A 6 6.20 -27.58 -0.13
N THR A 7 6.24 -26.26 0.04
CA THR A 7 5.08 -25.42 -0.20
C THR A 7 4.90 -25.35 -1.71
N ASN A 8 3.73 -25.76 -2.24
CA ASN A 8 3.37 -25.60 -3.67
C ASN A 8 3.24 -24.12 -4.10
N ARG A 9 3.71 -23.18 -3.27
CA ARG A 9 3.58 -21.74 -3.48
C ARG A 9 4.85 -21.20 -4.12
N PRO A 10 4.76 -20.20 -5.02
CA PRO A 10 5.94 -19.56 -5.58
C PRO A 10 6.84 -18.97 -4.49
N THR A 11 8.14 -19.29 -4.56
CA THR A 11 9.21 -18.78 -3.70
C THR A 11 10.28 -18.09 -4.55
N GLY A 12 11.30 -17.52 -3.90
CA GLY A 12 12.41 -16.94 -4.63
C GLY A 12 12.01 -15.70 -5.42
N MET A 13 12.71 -15.49 -6.54
CA MET A 13 12.38 -14.46 -7.53
C MET A 13 10.99 -14.65 -8.15
N LYS A 14 10.50 -15.89 -8.31
CA LYS A 14 9.16 -16.15 -8.86
C LYS A 14 8.07 -15.66 -7.90
N GLY A 15 8.23 -15.95 -6.61
CA GLY A 15 7.35 -15.41 -5.56
C GLY A 15 7.39 -13.89 -5.50
N PHE A 16 8.59 -13.31 -5.59
CA PHE A 16 8.74 -11.85 -5.66
C PHE A 16 8.03 -11.23 -6.86
N MET A 17 8.13 -11.81 -8.06
CA MET A 17 7.45 -11.28 -9.25
C MET A 17 5.92 -11.28 -9.10
N VAL A 18 5.34 -12.32 -8.50
CA VAL A 18 3.89 -12.38 -8.22
C VAL A 18 3.47 -11.31 -7.21
N MET A 19 4.26 -11.14 -6.14
CA MET A 19 4.08 -10.08 -5.15
C MET A 19 4.15 -8.69 -5.81
N TRP A 20 5.23 -8.45 -6.56
CA TRP A 20 5.54 -7.19 -7.21
C TRP A 20 4.44 -6.78 -8.19
N PHE A 21 3.95 -7.72 -9.00
CA PHE A 21 2.91 -7.40 -9.96
C PHE A 21 1.60 -6.99 -9.27
N GLY A 22 1.20 -7.72 -8.22
CA GLY A 22 0.03 -7.33 -7.41
C GLY A 22 0.20 -5.94 -6.79
N GLN A 23 1.35 -5.68 -6.20
CA GLN A 23 1.66 -4.41 -5.53
C GLN A 23 1.78 -3.24 -6.51
N PHE A 24 2.33 -3.47 -7.71
CA PHE A 24 2.37 -2.46 -8.77
C PHE A 24 0.95 -2.03 -9.21
N ILE A 25 0.06 -3.01 -9.43
CA ILE A 25 -1.33 -2.73 -9.80
C ILE A 25 -2.05 -1.98 -8.68
N SER A 26 -1.85 -2.36 -7.42
CA SER A 26 -2.37 -1.62 -6.26
C SER A 26 -1.85 -0.19 -6.20
N LEU A 27 -0.54 -0.02 -6.38
CA LEU A 27 0.11 1.29 -6.33
C LEU A 27 -0.44 2.21 -7.42
N LEU A 28 -0.71 1.67 -8.61
CA LEU A 28 -1.33 2.42 -9.70
C LEU A 28 -2.76 2.86 -9.33
N GLY A 29 -3.58 1.96 -8.79
CA GLY A 29 -4.93 2.27 -8.30
C GLY A 29 -4.93 3.35 -7.22
N SER A 30 -4.07 3.21 -6.22
CA SER A 30 -3.98 4.17 -5.11
C SER A 30 -3.45 5.52 -5.57
N ALA A 31 -2.51 5.56 -6.52
CA ALA A 31 -2.05 6.80 -7.11
C ALA A 31 -3.14 7.49 -7.95
N MET A 32 -4.03 6.73 -8.61
CA MET A 32 -5.19 7.29 -9.30
C MET A 32 -6.17 7.92 -8.31
N THR A 33 -6.47 7.23 -7.21
CA THR A 33 -7.28 7.77 -6.10
C THR A 33 -6.64 9.02 -5.50
N GLY A 34 -5.33 8.98 -5.25
CA GLY A 34 -4.54 10.11 -4.73
C GLY A 34 -4.50 11.32 -5.66
N PHE A 35 -4.71 11.12 -6.96
CA PHE A 35 -4.88 12.20 -7.93
C PHE A 35 -6.33 12.70 -8.01
N ALA A 36 -7.30 11.80 -7.94
CA ALA A 36 -8.72 12.11 -8.05
C ALA A 36 -9.28 12.86 -6.84
N ILE A 37 -8.88 12.49 -5.62
CA ILE A 37 -9.38 13.11 -4.38
C ILE A 37 -9.08 14.62 -4.33
N PRO A 38 -7.83 15.09 -4.57
CA PRO A 38 -7.56 16.53 -4.61
C PRO A 38 -8.40 17.29 -5.64
N ILE A 39 -8.61 16.71 -6.83
CA ILE A 39 -9.46 17.33 -7.86
C ILE A 39 -10.90 17.43 -7.37
N TYR A 40 -11.42 16.37 -6.75
CA TYR A 40 -12.76 16.37 -6.17
C TYR A 40 -12.91 17.44 -5.07
N ILE A 41 -11.99 17.48 -4.10
CA ILE A 41 -12.03 18.49 -3.02
C ILE A 41 -11.99 19.90 -3.59
N PHE A 42 -11.11 20.15 -4.55
CA PHE A 42 -11.00 21.47 -5.16
C PHE A 42 -12.26 21.83 -5.94
N GLY A 43 -12.86 20.88 -6.66
CA GLY A 43 -14.13 21.10 -7.36
C GLY A 43 -15.31 21.40 -6.44
N GLU A 44 -15.37 20.77 -5.27
CA GLU A 44 -16.45 20.99 -4.29
C GLU A 44 -16.26 22.26 -3.45
N THR A 45 -15.01 22.67 -3.19
CA THR A 45 -14.72 23.72 -2.21
C THR A 45 -14.12 24.99 -2.80
N GLU A 46 -13.51 24.91 -4.00
CA GLU A 46 -12.69 25.95 -4.64
C GLU A 46 -11.57 26.51 -3.74
N ARG A 47 -11.14 25.75 -2.72
CA ARG A 47 -10.22 26.19 -1.66
C ARG A 47 -8.94 25.37 -1.64
N VAL A 48 -7.82 26.01 -1.97
CA VAL A 48 -6.48 25.38 -2.00
C VAL A 48 -6.04 24.92 -0.60
N GLN A 49 -6.47 25.60 0.47
CA GLN A 49 -6.12 25.19 1.84
C GLN A 49 -6.61 23.79 2.21
N GLU A 50 -7.73 23.32 1.63
CA GLU A 50 -8.26 21.98 1.91
C GLU A 50 -7.31 20.90 1.35
N LEU A 51 -6.61 21.20 0.25
CA LEU A 51 -5.59 20.30 -0.30
C LEU A 51 -4.35 20.23 0.59
N ALA A 52 -3.95 21.36 1.19
CA ALA A 52 -2.86 21.40 2.15
C ALA A 52 -3.21 20.61 3.42
N LEU A 53 -4.44 20.75 3.93
CA LEU A 53 -4.93 19.98 5.07
C LEU A 53 -5.00 18.48 4.75
N LEU A 54 -5.43 18.09 3.55
CA LEU A 54 -5.42 16.70 3.10
C LEU A 54 -4.00 16.10 3.10
N GLY A 55 -3.03 16.86 2.57
CA GLY A 55 -1.63 16.47 2.55
C GLY A 55 -1.04 16.35 3.95
N LEU A 56 -1.33 17.32 4.83
CA LEU A 56 -0.92 17.28 6.24
C LEU A 56 -1.52 16.08 6.97
N ALA A 57 -2.80 15.80 6.73
CA ALA A 57 -3.49 14.67 7.35
C ALA A 57 -2.78 13.34 7.04
N PHE A 58 -2.25 13.16 5.82
CA PHE A 58 -1.45 11.99 5.46
C PHE A 58 -0.02 12.03 6.04
N MET A 59 0.66 13.17 5.89
CA MET A 59 2.08 13.28 6.25
C MET A 59 2.32 13.22 7.76
N LEU A 60 1.42 13.80 8.57
CA LEU A 60 1.60 13.86 10.02
C LEU A 60 1.69 12.46 10.66
N PRO A 61 0.72 11.53 10.46
CA PRO A 61 0.85 10.18 10.98
C PRO A 61 2.03 9.43 10.37
N LEU A 62 2.31 9.63 9.07
CA LEU A 62 3.44 8.98 8.40
C LEU A 62 4.76 9.31 9.11
N ILE A 63 5.00 10.61 9.35
CA ILE A 63 6.21 11.09 10.03
C ILE A 63 6.25 10.59 11.47
N VAL A 64 5.14 10.70 12.22
CA VAL A 64 5.06 10.33 13.63
C VAL A 64 5.32 8.84 13.84
N PHE A 65 4.79 7.98 12.98
CA PHE A 65 4.97 6.52 13.09
C PHE A 65 6.28 6.02 12.48
N SER A 66 6.96 6.81 11.63
CA SER A 66 8.18 6.38 10.94
C SER A 66 9.31 5.84 11.81
N PRO A 67 9.62 6.40 13.01
CA PRO A 67 10.76 5.93 13.81
C PRO A 67 10.55 4.52 14.39
N ILE A 68 9.28 4.13 14.61
CA ILE A 68 8.95 2.84 15.22
C ILE A 68 8.59 1.76 14.18
N ALA A 69 8.35 2.15 12.93
CA ALA A 69 7.87 1.24 11.90
C ALA A 69 8.83 0.09 11.61
N GLY A 70 10.14 0.36 11.52
CA GLY A 70 11.16 -0.66 11.31
C GLY A 70 11.13 -1.73 12.40
N THR A 71 11.17 -1.31 13.67
CA THR A 71 11.13 -2.22 14.82
C THR A 71 9.86 -3.07 14.86
N ILE A 72 8.70 -2.50 14.51
CA ILE A 72 7.44 -3.23 14.43
C ILE A 72 7.49 -4.26 13.30
N VAL A 73 7.95 -3.87 12.12
CA VAL A 73 8.04 -4.75 10.96
C VAL A 73 9.03 -5.88 11.19
N ASP A 74 10.17 -5.62 11.83
CA ASP A 74 11.20 -6.62 12.10
C ASP A 74 10.71 -7.72 13.05
N ARG A 75 9.81 -7.38 13.97
CA ARG A 75 9.23 -8.32 14.94
C ARG A 75 8.01 -9.06 14.42
N ASN A 76 7.42 -8.60 13.32
CA ASN A 76 6.18 -9.13 12.75
C ASN A 76 6.43 -9.85 11.42
N SER A 77 5.44 -10.60 10.96
CA SER A 77 5.50 -11.22 9.63
C SER A 77 5.36 -10.13 8.57
N ARG A 78 6.31 -10.07 7.63
CA ARG A 78 6.36 -9.05 6.56
C ARG A 78 5.11 -9.11 5.70
N LYS A 79 4.68 -10.34 5.37
CA LYS A 79 3.42 -10.60 4.67
C LYS A 79 2.20 -10.06 5.43
N LYS A 80 2.14 -10.24 6.75
CA LYS A 80 1.02 -9.72 7.55
C LYS A 80 1.01 -8.20 7.58
N MET A 81 2.18 -7.56 7.71
CA MET A 81 2.26 -6.10 7.70
C MET A 81 1.80 -5.53 6.36
N MET A 82 2.22 -6.12 5.24
CA MET A 82 1.73 -5.72 3.91
C MET A 82 0.20 -5.86 3.78
N ILE A 83 -0.36 -7.02 4.19
CA ILE A 83 -1.80 -7.25 4.15
C ILE A 83 -2.56 -6.25 5.03
N VAL A 84 -2.07 -5.95 6.23
CA VAL A 84 -2.73 -5.01 7.15
C VAL A 84 -2.75 -3.59 6.56
N SER A 85 -1.65 -3.16 5.95
CA SER A 85 -1.58 -1.86 5.29
C SER A 85 -2.48 -1.79 4.05
N ASP A 86 -2.48 -2.82 3.20
CA ASP A 86 -3.39 -2.90 2.04
C ASP A 86 -4.86 -2.95 2.47
N LEU A 87 -5.17 -3.64 3.58
CA LEU A 87 -6.53 -3.67 4.14
C LEU A 87 -6.95 -2.33 4.70
N ALA A 88 -6.07 -1.62 5.40
CA ALA A 88 -6.37 -0.28 5.90
C ALA A 88 -6.70 0.67 4.75
N ALA A 89 -5.90 0.63 3.68
CA ALA A 89 -6.13 1.43 2.50
C ALA A 89 -7.44 1.03 1.79
N GLY A 90 -7.64 -0.26 1.49
CA GLY A 90 -8.88 -0.74 0.88
C GLY A 90 -10.14 -0.43 1.69
N LEU A 91 -10.09 -0.58 3.02
CA LEU A 91 -11.22 -0.27 3.90
C LEU A 91 -11.53 1.24 3.91
N THR A 92 -10.52 2.09 3.97
CA THR A 92 -10.75 3.54 3.90
C THR A 92 -11.34 3.94 2.54
N THR A 93 -10.85 3.36 1.44
CA THR A 93 -11.41 3.57 0.10
C THR A 93 -12.87 3.09 0.01
N ILE A 94 -13.21 1.95 0.62
CA ILE A 94 -14.61 1.47 0.71
C ILE A 94 -15.47 2.47 1.49
N VAL A 95 -14.98 2.99 2.62
CA VAL A 95 -15.71 4.00 3.41
C VAL A 95 -15.98 5.24 2.57
N VAL A 96 -14.97 5.77 1.87
CA VAL A 96 -15.16 6.92 0.97
C VAL A 96 -16.17 6.59 -0.12
N LEU A 97 -16.08 5.44 -0.77
CA LEU A 97 -17.02 5.02 -1.82
C LEU A 97 -18.47 4.98 -1.31
N LEU A 98 -18.68 4.43 -0.12
CA LEU A 98 -20.01 4.38 0.49
C LEU A 98 -20.54 5.78 0.77
N LEU A 99 -19.73 6.66 1.36
CA LEU A 99 -20.10 8.06 1.63
C LEU A 99 -20.43 8.84 0.35
N VAL A 100 -19.66 8.63 -0.72
CA VAL A 100 -19.94 9.25 -2.03
C VAL A 100 -21.28 8.73 -2.58
N ARG A 101 -21.56 7.43 -2.44
CA ARG A 101 -22.81 6.83 -2.92
C ARG A 101 -24.05 7.24 -2.13
N THR A 102 -23.92 7.46 -0.83
CA THR A 102 -25.03 7.95 0.00
C THR A 102 -25.19 9.46 -0.05
N GLY A 103 -24.31 10.18 -0.76
CA GLY A 103 -24.31 11.65 -0.80
C GLY A 103 -23.95 12.28 0.54
N SER A 104 -23.28 11.54 1.43
CA SER A 104 -22.93 11.97 2.79
C SER A 104 -21.44 12.29 2.93
N LEU A 105 -20.69 12.34 1.82
CA LEU A 105 -19.26 12.62 1.86
C LEU A 105 -19.01 14.09 2.18
N GLU A 106 -18.52 14.34 3.40
CA GLU A 106 -17.93 15.62 3.79
C GLU A 106 -16.39 15.58 3.73
N ILE A 107 -15.76 16.73 3.49
CA ILE A 107 -14.30 16.86 3.28
C ILE A 107 -13.47 16.33 4.46
N TRP A 108 -13.95 16.49 5.71
CA TRP A 108 -13.21 16.01 6.88
C TRP A 108 -13.10 14.47 6.93
N HIS A 109 -14.03 13.74 6.31
CA HIS A 109 -13.89 12.29 6.17
C HIS A 109 -12.63 11.94 5.39
N LEU A 110 -12.34 12.72 4.33
CA LEU A 110 -11.15 12.53 3.50
C LEU A 110 -9.87 12.78 4.31
N TYR A 111 -9.88 13.72 5.26
CA TYR A 111 -8.76 13.94 6.18
C TYR A 111 -8.51 12.74 7.07
N ILE A 112 -9.56 12.18 7.67
CA ILE A 112 -9.43 11.01 8.53
C ILE A 112 -8.93 9.81 7.73
N THR A 113 -9.50 9.55 6.55
CA THR A 113 -9.05 8.44 5.72
C THR A 113 -7.61 8.63 5.24
N ASN A 114 -7.20 9.84 4.88
CA ASN A 114 -5.80 10.11 4.52
C ASN A 114 -4.85 9.93 5.71
N ALA A 115 -5.28 10.29 6.93
CA ALA A 115 -4.49 10.09 8.13
C ALA A 115 -4.29 8.61 8.46
N ILE A 116 -5.34 7.80 8.32
CA ILE A 116 -5.24 6.34 8.44
C ILE A 116 -4.28 5.81 7.39
N ASN A 117 -4.44 6.20 6.12
CA ASN A 117 -3.55 5.79 5.04
C ASN A 117 -2.08 6.15 5.33
N GLY A 118 -1.81 7.38 5.76
CA GLY A 118 -0.47 7.83 6.13
C GLY A 118 0.14 6.99 7.26
N ALA A 119 -0.65 6.65 8.29
CA ALA A 119 -0.19 5.83 9.40
C ALA A 119 0.20 4.41 8.95
N PHE A 120 -0.64 3.78 8.12
CA PHE A 120 -0.42 2.40 7.66
C PHE A 120 0.62 2.31 6.52
N GLN A 121 0.76 3.34 5.69
CA GLN A 121 1.79 3.42 4.65
C GLN A 121 3.19 3.31 5.23
N THR A 122 3.40 3.83 6.44
CA THR A 122 4.67 3.77 7.17
C THR A 122 5.18 2.34 7.35
N PHE A 123 4.30 1.35 7.45
CA PHE A 123 4.68 -0.06 7.61
C PHE A 123 4.84 -0.80 6.29
N GLN A 124 4.22 -0.32 5.21
CA GLN A 124 4.21 -0.99 3.90
C GLN A 124 5.61 -1.12 3.33
N TRP A 125 6.33 0.01 3.21
CA TRP A 125 7.66 0.05 2.60
C TRP A 125 8.71 -0.78 3.34
N PRO A 126 8.87 -0.65 4.68
CA PRO A 126 9.78 -1.50 5.42
C PRO A 126 9.40 -2.99 5.31
N ALA A 127 8.11 -3.33 5.34
CA ALA A 127 7.68 -4.72 5.20
C ALA A 127 7.99 -5.29 3.83
N TYR A 128 7.76 -4.52 2.78
CA TYR A 128 8.06 -4.90 1.40
C TYR A 128 9.58 -5.07 1.18
N SER A 129 10.39 -4.12 1.63
CA SER A 129 11.86 -4.18 1.58
C SER A 129 12.40 -5.39 2.35
N ALA A 130 11.90 -5.64 3.56
CA ALA A 130 12.26 -6.81 4.34
C ALA A 130 11.85 -8.12 3.64
N ALA A 131 10.68 -8.15 2.97
CA ALA A 131 10.26 -9.32 2.19
C ALA A 131 11.21 -9.62 1.03
N ILE A 132 11.70 -8.60 0.32
CA ILE A 132 12.72 -8.78 -0.74
C ILE A 132 13.96 -9.46 -0.19
N SER A 133 14.47 -9.02 0.97
CA SER A 133 15.71 -9.54 1.55
C SER A 133 15.65 -11.03 1.93
N VAL A 134 14.46 -11.58 2.15
CA VAL A 134 14.27 -13.00 2.49
C VAL A 134 13.77 -13.84 1.32
N MET A 135 13.20 -13.20 0.29
CA MET A 135 12.69 -13.88 -0.90
C MET A 135 13.70 -13.95 -2.03
N VAL A 136 14.52 -12.91 -2.21
CA VAL A 136 15.37 -12.74 -3.39
C VAL A 136 16.83 -13.03 -3.02
N PRO A 137 17.59 -13.78 -3.84
CA PRO A 137 19.04 -13.93 -3.65
C PRO A 137 19.76 -12.57 -3.76
N LYS A 138 20.84 -12.37 -3.00
CA LYS A 138 21.57 -11.08 -2.94
C LYS A 138 22.05 -10.61 -4.32
N GLU A 139 22.42 -11.55 -5.19
CA GLU A 139 22.90 -11.30 -6.55
C GLU A 139 21.81 -10.66 -7.43
N GLN A 140 20.54 -10.82 -7.06
CA GLN A 140 19.38 -10.30 -7.78
C GLN A 140 18.77 -9.05 -7.12
N TYR A 141 19.38 -8.51 -6.06
CA TYR A 141 18.88 -7.30 -5.40
C TYR A 141 18.82 -6.09 -6.33
N GLY A 142 19.81 -5.92 -7.22
CA GLY A 142 19.76 -4.85 -8.22
C GLY A 142 18.53 -4.96 -9.13
N ARG A 143 18.20 -6.19 -9.57
CA ARG A 143 17.02 -6.46 -10.39
C ARG A 143 15.71 -6.23 -9.62
N ALA A 144 15.63 -6.70 -8.38
CA ALA A 144 14.43 -6.53 -7.55
C ALA A 144 14.17 -5.04 -7.26
N ASN A 145 15.18 -4.28 -6.85
CA ASN A 145 15.06 -2.84 -6.60
C ASN A 145 14.74 -2.06 -7.88
N GLY A 146 15.32 -2.44 -9.02
CA GLY A 146 14.96 -1.84 -10.31
C GLY A 146 13.48 -2.02 -10.66
N LEU A 147 12.90 -3.19 -10.37
CA LEU A 147 11.46 -3.42 -10.53
C LEU A 147 10.63 -2.58 -9.56
N VAL A 148 11.05 -2.44 -8.30
CA VAL A 148 10.37 -1.56 -7.33
C VAL A 148 10.34 -0.12 -7.82
N MET A 149 11.49 0.41 -8.25
CA MET A 149 11.58 1.77 -8.76
C MET A 149 10.76 1.96 -10.05
N LEU A 150 10.68 0.93 -10.89
CA LEU A 150 9.80 0.93 -12.06
C LEU A 150 8.33 0.99 -11.66
N ALA A 151 7.91 0.26 -10.63
CA ALA A 151 6.55 0.32 -10.12
C ALA A 151 6.22 1.71 -9.57
N GLU A 152 7.08 2.29 -8.74
CA GLU A 152 6.89 3.64 -8.19
C GLU A 152 6.83 4.71 -9.29
N SER A 153 7.86 4.76 -10.14
CA SER A 153 7.96 5.77 -11.19
C SER A 153 6.87 5.59 -12.23
N GLY A 154 6.58 4.34 -12.59
CA GLY A 154 5.49 3.99 -13.50
C GLY A 154 4.15 4.46 -12.97
N SER A 155 3.82 4.14 -11.71
CA SER A 155 2.56 4.59 -11.11
C SER A 155 2.46 6.10 -11.02
N ASN A 156 3.54 6.81 -10.65
CA ASN A 156 3.54 8.28 -10.59
C ASN A 156 3.33 8.96 -11.95
N ILE A 157 3.73 8.31 -13.05
CA ILE A 157 3.56 8.84 -14.41
C ILE A 157 2.19 8.45 -14.98
N PHE A 158 1.83 7.17 -14.90
CA PHE A 158 0.64 6.65 -15.55
C PHE A 158 -0.64 6.93 -14.76
N ALA A 159 -0.59 6.98 -13.42
CA ALA A 159 -1.81 7.18 -12.63
C ALA A 159 -2.46 8.54 -12.87
N PRO A 160 -1.75 9.70 -12.89
CA PRO A 160 -2.38 10.98 -13.21
C PRO A 160 -3.01 11.01 -14.61
N VAL A 161 -2.36 10.38 -15.60
CA VAL A 161 -2.87 10.29 -16.97
C VAL A 161 -4.16 9.47 -17.01
N LEU A 162 -4.15 8.29 -16.38
CA LEU A 162 -5.32 7.41 -16.33
C LEU A 162 -6.46 8.03 -15.51
N ALA A 163 -6.16 8.60 -14.34
CA ALA A 163 -7.14 9.25 -13.49
C ALA A 163 -7.75 10.47 -14.19
N GLY A 164 -6.94 11.36 -14.77
CA GLY A 164 -7.43 12.52 -15.52
C GLY A 164 -8.29 12.13 -16.72
N ALA A 165 -7.90 11.07 -17.45
CA ALA A 165 -8.67 10.55 -18.57
C ALA A 165 -10.00 9.92 -18.12
N LEU A 166 -10.03 9.21 -16.98
CA LEU A 166 -11.21 8.47 -16.53
C LEU A 166 -12.16 9.29 -15.65
N LEU A 167 -11.65 10.25 -14.88
CA LEU A 167 -12.42 10.97 -13.86
C LEU A 167 -13.66 11.67 -14.44
N GLY A 168 -13.56 12.23 -15.64
CA GLY A 168 -14.71 12.86 -16.32
C GLY A 168 -15.80 11.88 -16.76
N PHE A 169 -15.46 10.61 -17.02
CA PHE A 169 -16.41 9.60 -17.52
C PHE A 169 -17.01 8.74 -16.42
N ILE A 170 -16.18 8.30 -15.46
CA ILE A 170 -16.61 7.36 -14.41
C ILE A 170 -16.71 8.03 -13.02
N GLY A 171 -16.36 9.31 -12.93
CA GLY A 171 -16.36 10.08 -11.69
C GLY A 171 -15.38 9.55 -10.64
N LEU A 172 -15.43 10.16 -9.46
CA LEU A 172 -14.67 9.69 -8.30
C LEU A 172 -15.08 8.25 -7.91
N GLN A 173 -16.37 7.92 -7.99
CA GLN A 173 -16.88 6.58 -7.65
C GLN A 173 -16.22 5.47 -8.47
N GLY A 174 -16.05 5.67 -9.77
CA GLY A 174 -15.42 4.68 -10.64
C GLY A 174 -13.94 4.48 -10.32
N ILE A 175 -13.21 5.56 -10.01
CA ILE A 175 -11.80 5.47 -9.62
C ILE A 175 -11.65 4.72 -8.29
N LEU A 176 -12.50 5.01 -7.29
CA LEU A 176 -12.49 4.31 -6.02
C LEU A 176 -12.80 2.80 -6.18
N LEU A 177 -13.72 2.44 -7.08
CA LEU A 177 -14.01 1.03 -7.39
C LEU A 177 -12.81 0.32 -8.02
N ILE A 178 -12.12 0.97 -8.97
CA ILE A 178 -10.90 0.43 -9.56
C ILE A 178 -9.87 0.18 -8.46
N ASP A 179 -9.63 1.17 -7.60
CA ASP A 179 -8.66 1.08 -6.51
C ASP A 179 -8.98 -0.09 -5.55
N ILE A 180 -10.24 -0.24 -5.13
CA ILE A 180 -10.70 -1.39 -4.32
C ILE A 180 -10.40 -2.73 -5.01
N VAL A 181 -10.67 -2.86 -6.31
CA VAL A 181 -10.36 -4.07 -7.07
C VAL A 181 -8.85 -4.34 -7.10
N THR A 182 -8.03 -3.30 -7.23
CA THR A 182 -6.57 -3.45 -7.20
C THR A 182 -6.05 -3.89 -5.84
N PHE A 183 -6.61 -3.40 -4.73
CA PHE A 183 -6.28 -3.88 -3.37
C PHE A 183 -6.64 -5.36 -3.19
N VAL A 184 -7.85 -5.76 -3.59
CA VAL A 184 -8.28 -7.17 -3.52
C VAL A 184 -7.33 -8.05 -4.34
N PHE A 185 -6.93 -7.59 -5.52
CA PHE A 185 -5.96 -8.29 -6.36
C PHE A 185 -4.60 -8.43 -5.66
N ALA A 186 -4.04 -7.35 -5.12
CA ALA A 186 -2.75 -7.34 -4.43
C ALA A 186 -2.73 -8.23 -3.19
N ILE A 187 -3.76 -8.15 -2.35
CA ILE A 187 -3.93 -9.02 -1.18
C ILE A 187 -4.02 -10.50 -1.62
N SER A 188 -4.75 -10.77 -2.70
CA SER A 188 -4.86 -12.13 -3.25
C SER A 188 -3.49 -12.67 -3.68
N THR A 189 -2.65 -11.88 -4.36
CA THR A 189 -1.30 -12.33 -4.76
C THR A 189 -0.45 -12.68 -3.53
N LEU A 190 -0.56 -11.91 -2.44
CA LEU A 190 0.12 -12.20 -1.18
C LEU A 190 -0.30 -13.56 -0.60
N PHE A 191 -1.56 -13.97 -0.72
CA PHE A 191 -2.01 -15.29 -0.25
C PHE A 191 -1.43 -16.46 -1.07
N PHE A 192 -1.17 -16.25 -2.36
CA PHE A 192 -0.61 -17.28 -3.25
C PHE A 192 0.89 -17.51 -3.10
N ILE A 193 1.65 -16.53 -2.57
CA ILE A 193 3.11 -16.66 -2.39
C ILE A 193 3.49 -17.13 -0.97
N PHE A 194 4.72 -17.66 -0.86
CA PHE A 194 5.36 -17.92 0.41
C PHE A 194 6.45 -16.87 0.71
N VAL A 195 6.28 -16.17 1.83
CA VAL A 195 7.25 -15.20 2.35
C VAL A 195 7.80 -15.77 3.66
N PRO A 196 9.11 -16.05 3.76
CA PRO A 196 9.70 -16.54 5.00
C PRO A 196 9.48 -15.56 6.17
N ASP A 197 9.10 -16.10 7.32
CA ASP A 197 9.01 -15.32 8.56
C ASP A 197 10.41 -14.93 9.07
N PRO A 198 10.52 -13.84 9.87
CA PRO A 198 11.80 -13.48 10.49
C PRO A 198 12.36 -14.62 11.32
N VAL A 199 13.65 -14.94 11.15
CA VAL A 199 14.38 -15.78 12.10
C VAL A 199 14.44 -14.98 13.40
N ARG A 200 13.66 -15.39 14.40
CA ARG A 200 13.68 -14.76 15.73
C ARG A 200 15.05 -14.99 16.34
N THR A 201 15.86 -13.94 16.47
CA THR A 201 17.12 -14.02 17.23
C THR A 201 16.79 -14.24 18.72
N VAL A 202 17.67 -14.96 19.43
CA VAL A 202 17.50 -15.31 20.86
C VAL A 202 17.37 -14.06 21.73
N GLU A 203 17.98 -12.95 21.33
CA GLU A 203 17.86 -11.63 21.98
C GLU A 203 16.46 -11.01 21.83
N GLY A 204 15.80 -11.21 20.68
CA GLY A 204 14.42 -10.77 20.45
C GLY A 204 13.37 -11.53 21.29
N GLN A 205 13.73 -12.71 21.82
CA GLN A 205 12.90 -13.45 22.78
C GLN A 205 13.05 -12.94 24.22
N LYS A 206 14.23 -12.41 24.58
CA LYS A 206 14.51 -11.89 25.94
C LYS A 206 13.86 -10.53 26.21
N GLY A 207 13.59 -9.72 25.19
CA GLY A 207 12.90 -8.42 25.33
C GLY A 207 11.38 -8.50 25.56
N LYS A 208 10.85 -9.66 25.94
CA LYS A 208 9.43 -9.88 26.30
C LYS A 208 9.20 -9.99 27.82
N GLY A 209 10.25 -9.79 28.63
CA GLY A 209 10.17 -9.70 30.09
C GLY A 209 9.90 -8.28 30.55
#